data_AF-A0A7S2K6J7-F1
#
_entry.id   AF-A0A7S2K6J7-F1
#
_cell.length_a   1.000
_cell.length_b   1.000
_cell.length_c   1.000
_cell.angle_alpha   90.00
_cell.angle_beta   90.00
_cell.angle_gamma   90.00
#
_symmetry.space_group_name_H-M   'P 1'
#
loop_
_entity.id
_entity.type
_entity.pdbx_description
1 polymer ?
#
loop_
_entity_poly.entity_id
_entity_poly.type
_entity_poly.pdbx_seq_one_letter_code
_entity_poly.pdbx_strand_id
1 'polypeptide(L)'
;FGWAFEVALIARRSRFFAGTRYKKRGLNVDGHVANDVETEQLLCDDSTRQLSRGHIMSFVQIRGSVPLFWSQEATAMNPKPPVVYPRCDPTLSATRLHFADLLERYGTPQLV
;
A
#
# COMPACT_ATOMS: atom_id res chain seq x y z
N PHE A 1 -2.12 -15.99 -30.71
CA PHE A 1 -3.08 -16.08 -29.59
C PHE A 1 -3.48 -17.55 -29.44
N GLY A 2 -3.27 -18.16 -28.27
CA GLY A 2 -3.52 -19.61 -28.06
C GLY A 2 -2.60 -20.32 -27.05
N TRP A 3 -1.88 -19.58 -26.21
CA TRP A 3 -0.99 -20.14 -25.20
C TRP A 3 -1.71 -20.02 -23.85
N ALA A 4 -1.63 -21.08 -23.03
CA ALA A 4 -2.24 -21.10 -21.72
C ALA A 4 -1.38 -20.30 -20.73
N PHE A 5 -2.03 -19.47 -19.92
CA PHE A 5 -1.40 -18.76 -18.82
C PHE A 5 -2.32 -18.76 -17.62
N GLU A 6 -1.73 -18.73 -16.43
CA GLU A 6 -2.44 -18.59 -15.16
C GLU A 6 -2.20 -17.21 -14.59
N VAL A 7 -3.26 -16.60 -14.04
CA VAL A 7 -3.18 -15.31 -13.35
C VAL A 7 -3.65 -15.51 -11.91
N ALA A 8 -2.84 -15.04 -10.96
CA ALA A 8 -3.25 -14.93 -9.57
C ALA A 8 -3.15 -13.47 -9.11
N LEU A 9 -4.10 -13.05 -8.28
CA LEU A 9 -4.12 -11.74 -7.66
C LEU A 9 -4.16 -11.91 -6.15
N ILE A 10 -3.16 -11.40 -5.46
CA ILE A 10 -3.02 -11.50 -4.00
C ILE A 10 -3.05 -10.09 -3.41
N ALA A 11 -3.87 -9.88 -2.39
CA ALA A 11 -3.87 -8.64 -1.62
C ALA A 11 -3.49 -8.91 -0.16
N ARG A 12 -2.41 -8.29 0.30
CA ARG A 12 -1.90 -8.38 1.68
C ARG A 12 -2.16 -7.07 2.41
N ARG A 13 -2.91 -7.12 3.52
CA ARG A 13 -3.16 -5.93 4.35
C ARG A 13 -2.21 -5.88 5.54
N SER A 14 -1.58 -4.73 5.75
CA SER A 14 -0.70 -4.50 6.90
C SER A 14 -1.45 -4.61 8.23
N ARG A 15 -0.77 -5.18 9.24
CA ARG A 15 -1.28 -5.30 10.62
C ARG A 15 -0.85 -4.15 11.53
N PHE A 16 0.19 -3.39 11.15
CA PHE A 16 0.90 -2.49 12.07
C PHE A 16 0.10 -1.25 12.46
N PHE A 17 -0.71 -0.70 11.55
CA PHE A 17 -1.63 0.40 11.85
C PHE A 17 -3.08 0.07 11.46
N ALA A 18 -3.51 -1.15 11.81
CA ALA A 18 -4.84 -1.67 11.50
C ALA A 18 -5.96 -0.94 12.27
N GLY A 19 -7.11 -0.75 11.62
CA GLY A 19 -8.32 -0.13 12.19
C GLY A 19 -9.39 0.02 11.12
N THR A 20 -10.58 0.48 11.50
CA THR A 20 -11.66 0.67 10.52
C THR A 20 -11.37 1.88 9.62
N ARG A 21 -11.70 1.77 8.33
CA ARG A 21 -11.40 2.77 7.28
C ARG A 21 -11.81 4.21 7.65
N TYR A 22 -12.89 4.36 8.41
CA TYR A 22 -13.44 5.67 8.81
C TYR A 22 -12.88 6.19 10.13
N LYS A 23 -12.26 5.34 10.96
CA LYS A 23 -11.69 5.73 12.25
C LYS A 23 -10.17 5.85 12.22
N LYS A 24 -9.50 5.21 11.27
CA LYS A 24 -8.04 5.16 11.21
C LYS A 24 -7.52 5.60 9.85
N ARG A 25 -6.85 6.75 9.86
CA ARG A 25 -6.25 7.44 8.72
C ARG A 25 -4.87 7.97 9.11
N GLY A 26 -4.08 8.32 8.11
CA GLY A 26 -2.76 8.87 8.31
C GLY A 26 -1.74 7.84 8.74
N LEU A 27 -0.81 8.31 9.54
CA LEU A 27 0.43 7.64 9.93
C LEU A 27 0.51 7.48 11.46
N ASN A 28 1.16 6.43 11.94
CA ASN A 28 1.54 6.32 13.35
C ASN A 28 2.95 6.90 13.60
N VAL A 29 3.40 6.88 14.86
CA VAL A 29 4.73 7.42 15.21
C VAL A 29 5.90 6.60 14.67
N ASP A 30 5.65 5.33 14.34
CA ASP A 30 6.65 4.39 13.83
C ASP A 30 6.79 4.40 12.29
N GLY A 31 6.01 5.22 11.58
CA GLY A 31 6.05 5.30 10.12
C GLY A 31 5.13 4.33 9.37
N HIS A 32 4.19 3.68 10.05
CA HIS A 32 3.19 2.80 9.42
C HIS A 32 1.91 3.55 9.08
N VAL A 33 1.49 3.50 7.81
CA VAL A 33 0.25 4.14 7.34
C VAL A 33 -0.97 3.26 7.55
N ALA A 34 -2.13 3.90 7.73
CA ALA A 34 -3.39 3.20 7.88
C ALA A 34 -3.83 2.64 6.52
N ASN A 35 -4.57 1.54 6.52
CA ASN A 35 -5.09 0.92 5.30
C ASN A 35 -3.98 0.60 4.26
N ASP A 36 -2.77 0.30 4.71
CA ASP A 36 -1.66 -0.17 3.88
C ASP A 36 -1.96 -1.56 3.32
N VAL A 37 -1.95 -1.67 2.00
CA VAL A 37 -2.26 -2.87 1.23
C VAL A 37 -1.27 -2.99 0.09
N GLU A 38 -0.68 -4.17 -0.02
CA GLU A 38 0.14 -4.59 -1.14
C GLU A 38 -0.71 -5.50 -2.04
N THR A 39 -0.83 -5.15 -3.31
CA THR A 39 -1.51 -5.94 -4.34
C THR A 39 -0.47 -6.51 -5.27
N GLU A 40 -0.43 -7.82 -5.41
CA GLU A 40 0.50 -8.53 -6.28
C GLU A 40 -0.27 -9.29 -7.36
N GLN A 41 0.06 -9.00 -8.61
CA GLN A 41 -0.40 -9.75 -9.77
C GLN A 41 0.70 -10.72 -10.20
N LEU A 42 0.39 -12.00 -10.19
CA LEU A 42 1.25 -13.07 -10.69
C LEU A 42 0.74 -13.53 -12.05
N LEU A 43 1.65 -13.69 -12.99
CA LEU A 43 1.38 -14.25 -14.31
C LEU A 43 2.35 -15.43 -14.52
N CYS A 44 1.79 -16.63 -14.63
CA CYS A 44 2.53 -17.84 -14.95
C CYS A 44 2.22 -18.19 -16.40
N ASP A 45 3.23 -18.13 -17.25
CA ASP A 45 3.12 -18.45 -18.66
C ASP A 45 3.72 -19.83 -18.93
N ASP A 46 2.86 -20.75 -19.38
CA ASP A 46 3.22 -22.11 -19.81
C ASP A 46 3.48 -22.16 -21.33
N SER A 47 3.73 -20.99 -21.92
CA SER A 47 3.93 -20.87 -23.36
C SER A 47 5.07 -21.76 -23.86
N THR A 48 6.17 -21.89 -23.13
CA THR A 48 7.34 -22.65 -23.58
C THR A 48 7.07 -24.16 -23.56
N ARG A 49 6.51 -24.70 -24.65
CA ARG A 49 6.48 -26.15 -24.97
C ARG A 49 7.89 -26.80 -25.03
N GLN A 50 8.96 -26.04 -24.84
CA GLN A 50 10.27 -26.55 -24.49
C GLN A 50 10.34 -26.70 -22.97
N LEU A 51 10.30 -27.96 -22.54
CA LEU A 51 10.33 -28.59 -21.21
C LEU A 51 11.32 -28.04 -20.13
N SER A 52 11.85 -26.82 -20.26
CA SER A 52 12.88 -26.33 -19.35
C SER A 52 12.64 -24.96 -18.69
N ARG A 53 11.74 -24.08 -19.17
CA ARG A 53 11.59 -22.74 -18.56
C ARG A 53 10.22 -22.09 -18.79
N GLY A 54 9.23 -22.38 -17.93
CA GLY A 54 8.05 -21.52 -17.79
C GLY A 54 8.44 -20.15 -17.25
N HIS A 55 7.71 -19.09 -17.63
CA HIS A 55 7.99 -17.73 -17.16
C HIS A 55 7.02 -17.38 -16.03
N ILE A 56 7.54 -16.91 -14.90
CA ILE A 56 6.74 -16.37 -13.81
C ILE A 56 7.07 -14.89 -13.68
N MET A 57 6.03 -14.05 -13.74
CA MET A 57 6.14 -12.61 -13.56
C MET A 57 5.34 -12.19 -12.32
N SER A 58 5.90 -11.26 -11.54
CA SER A 58 5.21 -10.62 -10.42
C SER A 58 5.21 -9.11 -10.63
N PHE A 59 4.07 -8.49 -10.40
CA PHE A 59 3.90 -7.04 -10.40
C PHE A 59 3.21 -6.61 -9.12
N VAL A 60 3.90 -5.80 -8.33
CA VAL A 60 3.43 -5.34 -7.02
C VAL A 60 3.06 -3.86 -7.07
N GLN A 61 1.89 -3.52 -6.53
CA GLN A 61 1.44 -2.16 -6.31
C GLN A 61 1.03 -1.97 -4.84
N ILE A 62 1.33 -0.79 -4.30
CA ILE A 62 1.05 -0.48 -2.89
C ILE A 62 0.01 0.63 -2.84
N ARG A 63 -0.88 0.54 -1.86
CA ARG A 63 -1.87 1.56 -1.56
C ARG A 63 -1.96 1.73 -0.05
N GLY A 64 -1.88 2.97 0.42
CA GLY A 64 -2.02 3.29 1.84
C GLY A 64 -2.70 4.63 2.06
N SER A 65 -2.86 5.00 3.33
CA SER A 65 -3.23 6.37 3.68
C SER A 65 -2.06 7.33 3.39
N VAL A 66 -2.37 8.60 3.15
CA VAL A 66 -1.35 9.65 3.00
C VAL A 66 -0.48 9.68 4.26
N PRO A 67 0.87 9.64 4.14
CA PRO A 67 1.80 9.46 5.27
C PRO A 67 2.00 10.76 6.06
N LEU A 68 0.90 11.28 6.61
CA LEU A 68 0.85 12.44 7.48
C LEU A 68 0.02 12.09 8.73
N PHE A 69 0.22 12.84 9.81
CA PHE A 69 -0.69 12.78 10.95
C PHE A 69 -1.96 13.56 10.61
N TRP A 70 -2.98 12.87 10.06
CA TRP A 70 -4.26 13.47 9.73
C TRP A 70 -5.43 12.56 10.10
N SER A 71 -6.55 13.18 10.45
CA SER A 71 -7.82 12.50 10.66
C SER A 71 -8.97 13.28 10.03
N GLN A 72 -10.06 12.56 9.81
CA GLN A 72 -11.29 13.13 9.27
C GLN A 72 -12.44 12.27 9.78
N GLU A 73 -13.11 12.75 10.82
CA GLU A 73 -14.22 12.04 11.46
C GLU A 73 -15.52 12.35 10.74
N ALA A 74 -16.07 11.35 10.05
CA ALA A 74 -17.38 11.48 9.43
C ALA A 74 -18.48 11.37 10.49
N THR A 75 -19.37 12.36 10.52
CA THR A 75 -20.59 12.34 11.33
C THR A 75 -21.80 12.53 10.42
N ALA A 76 -22.94 11.93 10.78
CA ALA A 76 -24.17 12.04 9.99
C ALA A 76 -24.64 13.51 9.81
N MET A 77 -24.25 14.38 10.75
CA MET A 77 -24.59 15.81 10.76
C MET A 77 -23.65 16.68 9.92
N ASN A 78 -22.46 16.18 9.57
CA ASN A 78 -21.50 16.93 8.77
C ASN A 78 -21.04 16.08 7.57
N PRO A 79 -21.69 16.22 6.40
CA PRO A 79 -21.39 15.40 5.22
C PRO A 79 -19.99 15.64 4.64
N LYS A 80 -19.36 16.78 4.97
CA LYS A 80 -17.98 17.09 4.57
C LYS A 80 -17.17 17.53 5.79
N PRO A 81 -16.79 16.58 6.67
CA PRO A 81 -16.00 16.91 7.85
C PRO A 81 -14.64 17.48 7.44
N PRO A 82 -14.10 18.45 8.19
CA PRO A 82 -12.79 19.02 7.89
C PRO A 82 -11.69 17.97 8.08
N VAL A 83 -10.62 18.09 7.29
CA VAL A 83 -9.36 17.38 7.57
C VAL A 83 -8.67 18.09 8.73
N VAL A 84 -8.31 17.34 9.76
CA VAL A 84 -7.59 17.86 10.92
C VAL A 84 -6.23 17.21 11.02
N TYR A 85 -5.24 17.97 11.51
CA TYR A 85 -3.88 17.53 11.72
C TYR A 85 -3.62 17.48 13.23
N PRO A 86 -3.98 16.37 13.91
CA PRO A 86 -3.96 16.30 15.37
C PRO A 86 -2.54 16.37 15.97
N ARG A 87 -1.50 16.23 15.14
CA ARG A 87 -0.11 16.26 15.55
C ARG A 87 0.71 17.12 14.60
N CYS A 88 1.50 18.03 15.16
CA CYS A 88 2.51 18.77 14.43
C CYS A 88 3.82 17.98 14.46
N ASP A 89 4.32 17.57 13.29
CA ASP A 89 5.66 17.00 13.11
C ASP A 89 6.42 17.85 12.08
N PRO A 90 7.04 18.97 12.51
CA PRO A 90 7.73 19.87 11.59
C PRO A 90 8.94 19.21 10.94
N THR A 91 9.47 18.15 11.56
CA THR A 91 10.58 17.38 11.02
C THR A 91 10.14 16.28 10.07
N LEU A 92 8.83 15.99 9.93
CA LEU A 92 8.33 14.86 9.13
C LEU A 92 9.03 13.53 9.51
N SER A 93 9.40 13.38 10.78
CA SER A 93 10.16 12.23 11.29
C SER A 93 9.50 10.89 10.93
N ALA A 94 8.20 10.75 11.22
CA ALA A 94 7.47 9.53 10.93
C ALA A 94 7.29 9.32 9.41
N THR A 95 7.06 10.40 8.66
CA THR A 95 6.93 10.34 7.18
C THR A 95 8.24 9.88 6.54
N ARG A 96 9.39 10.32 7.06
CA ARG A 96 10.70 9.84 6.62
C ARG A 96 10.88 8.35 6.90
N LEU A 97 10.48 7.88 8.09
CA LEU A 97 10.50 6.44 8.42
C LEU A 97 9.65 5.64 7.43
N HIS A 98 8.45 6.15 7.09
CA HIS A 98 7.58 5.50 6.10
C HIS A 98 8.26 5.34 4.74
N PHE A 99 8.83 6.41 4.20
CA PHE A 99 9.49 6.34 2.89
C PHE A 99 10.81 5.56 2.94
N ALA A 100 11.52 5.57 4.07
CA ALA A 100 12.69 4.71 4.26
C ALA A 100 12.32 3.23 4.20
N ASP A 101 11.24 2.82 4.88
CA ASP A 101 10.70 1.45 4.82
C ASP A 101 10.24 1.06 3.40
N LEU A 102 9.57 1.98 2.67
CA LEU A 102 9.20 1.73 1.27
C LEU A 102 10.42 1.55 0.36
N LEU A 103 11.44 2.38 0.54
CA LEU A 103 12.69 2.28 -0.23
C LEU A 103 13.44 0.99 0.09
N GLU A 104 13.47 0.58 1.36
CA GLU A 104 14.09 -0.67 1.79
C GLU A 104 13.38 -1.89 1.19
N ARG A 105 12.04 -1.90 1.19
CA ARG A 105 11.25 -3.04 0.69
C ARG A 105 11.14 -3.11 -0.83
N TYR A 106 11.04 -1.97 -1.51
CA TYR A 106 10.64 -1.92 -2.93
C TYR A 106 11.61 -1.15 -3.85
N GLY A 107 12.62 -0.48 -3.29
CA GLY A 107 13.61 0.26 -4.08
C GLY A 107 13.10 1.56 -4.70
N THR A 108 13.78 2.05 -5.74
CA THR A 108 13.52 3.34 -6.41
C THR A 108 13.13 3.17 -7.88
N PRO A 109 12.34 4.10 -8.46
CA PRO A 109 11.64 5.21 -7.82
C PRO A 109 10.27 4.79 -7.27
N GLN A 110 9.87 5.40 -6.14
CA GLN A 110 8.51 5.33 -5.63
C GLN A 110 7.67 6.42 -6.30
N LEU A 111 6.76 6.04 -7.19
CA LEU A 111 5.82 6.97 -7.83
C LEU A 111 4.55 7.04 -6.97
N VAL A 112 4.31 8.21 -6.37
CA VAL A 112 3.19 8.50 -5.46
C VAL A 112 2.16 9.38 -6.13
#